data_AF-A0A1F8S7S6-F1
#
_entry.id   AF-A0A1F8S7S6-F1
#
_cell.length_a   1.000
_cell.length_b   1.000
_cell.length_c   1.000
_cell.angle_alpha   90.00
_cell.angle_beta   90.00
_cell.angle_gamma   90.00
#
_symmetry.space_group_name_H-M   'P 1'
#
loop_
_entity.id
_entity.type
_entity.pdbx_description
1 polymer ?
#
loop_
_entity_poly.entity_id
_entity_poly.type
_entity_poly.pdbx_seq_one_letter_code
_entity_poly.pdbx_strand_id
1 'polypeptide(L)'
;MAVDAATPRSRRALLAAGAGAIAATAIEALGHPAPVRAEGETMVVGGEYATATSRTRLVNVTNGEDVFRAESSSGVAVYGVSANHVGVRGDSNNFIGVRGVALSGTGVRGDCDGGIGVLGDASGGSGSGVEGHSGNGMGVYGQSQNGQAVRGTSLAADLPAVIGLSVNSNTGVAGWSGSSTDPTTPAKTGVYGIANQDTSAVGVKGESTVGTGVVGVTDGDLTSGVFGGANATSGTANGVFGASNADGGNGVRGWATSPTGTTSGV
;
A
#
# COMPACT_ATOMS: atom_id res chain seq x y z
N MET A 1 17.30 -91.66 5.31
CA MET A 1 16.98 -90.45 4.54
C MET A 1 15.60 -89.99 4.99
N ALA A 2 15.52 -88.81 5.59
CA ALA A 2 14.31 -88.24 6.18
C ALA A 2 13.24 -87.94 5.11
N VAL A 3 11.97 -87.99 5.51
CA VAL A 3 11.04 -86.85 5.39
C VAL A 3 9.91 -87.00 6.41
N ASP A 4 9.69 -85.88 7.11
CA ASP A 4 8.68 -85.58 8.12
C ASP A 4 7.25 -85.56 7.53
N ALA A 5 6.24 -85.92 8.33
CA ALA A 5 4.83 -85.86 7.94
C ALA A 5 3.94 -85.41 9.11
N ALA A 6 3.90 -84.09 9.26
CA ALA A 6 2.75 -83.27 9.62
C ALA A 6 2.06 -83.54 10.97
N THR A 7 2.50 -82.79 11.98
CA THR A 7 1.71 -82.43 13.15
C THR A 7 0.29 -81.93 12.74
N PRO A 8 -0.80 -82.45 13.32
CA PRO A 8 -2.15 -82.03 12.97
C PRO A 8 -2.35 -80.58 13.42
N ARG A 9 -2.43 -79.65 12.46
CA ARG A 9 -2.81 -78.25 12.74
C ARG A 9 -4.21 -78.25 13.35
N SER A 10 -4.31 -77.86 14.61
CA SER A 10 -5.58 -77.96 15.34
C SER A 10 -6.64 -77.07 14.68
N ARG A 11 -7.83 -77.63 14.42
CA ARG A 11 -9.00 -76.87 13.91
C ARG A 11 -9.35 -75.66 14.78
N ARG A 12 -8.91 -75.68 16.04
CA ARG A 12 -9.02 -74.59 17.02
C ARG A 12 -8.14 -73.38 16.65
N ALA A 13 -6.97 -73.60 16.06
CA ALA A 13 -6.10 -72.53 15.56
C ALA A 13 -6.71 -71.86 14.31
N LEU A 14 -7.34 -72.63 13.43
CA LEU A 14 -8.07 -72.10 12.26
C LEU A 14 -9.32 -71.29 12.68
N LEU A 15 -10.08 -71.77 13.66
CA LEU A 15 -11.24 -71.01 14.18
C LEU A 15 -10.81 -69.73 14.91
N ALA A 16 -9.74 -69.78 15.69
CA ALA A 16 -9.20 -68.59 16.37
C ALA A 16 -8.67 -67.56 15.35
N ALA A 17 -8.00 -68.03 14.30
CA ALA A 17 -7.56 -67.16 13.19
C ALA A 17 -8.73 -66.56 12.42
N GLY A 18 -9.79 -67.33 12.15
CA GLY A 18 -11.00 -66.84 11.48
C GLY A 18 -11.79 -65.83 12.32
N ALA A 19 -11.94 -66.08 13.63
CA ALA A 19 -12.60 -65.14 14.55
C ALA A 19 -11.77 -63.85 14.73
N GLY A 20 -10.45 -63.97 14.80
CA GLY A 20 -9.54 -62.82 14.86
C GLY A 20 -9.56 -61.97 13.59
N ALA A 21 -9.63 -62.60 12.41
CA ALA A 21 -9.73 -61.89 11.14
C ALA A 21 -11.07 -61.14 11.00
N ILE A 22 -12.19 -61.75 11.42
CA ILE A 22 -13.50 -61.09 11.38
C ILE A 22 -13.54 -59.91 12.37
N ALA A 23 -13.02 -60.09 13.58
CA ALA A 23 -12.92 -59.03 14.57
C ALA A 23 -12.03 -57.86 14.07
N ALA A 24 -10.90 -58.16 13.43
CA ALA A 24 -10.03 -57.13 12.84
C ALA A 24 -10.74 -56.36 11.71
N THR A 25 -11.43 -57.05 10.79
CA THR A 25 -12.18 -56.38 9.72
C THR A 25 -13.36 -55.55 10.22
N ALA A 26 -14.01 -55.96 11.31
CA ALA A 26 -15.09 -55.20 11.94
C ALA A 26 -14.56 -53.94 12.65
N ILE A 27 -13.37 -54.02 13.26
CA ILE A 27 -12.71 -52.88 13.90
C ILE A 27 -12.19 -51.88 12.86
N GLU A 28 -11.64 -52.34 11.73
CA GLU A 28 -11.30 -51.49 10.60
C GLU A 28 -12.55 -50.78 10.07
N ALA A 29 -13.65 -51.50 9.81
CA ALA A 29 -14.89 -50.90 9.28
C ALA A 29 -15.59 -49.90 10.22
N LEU A 30 -15.42 -50.01 11.54
CA LEU A 30 -16.02 -49.11 12.54
C LEU A 30 -15.15 -47.87 12.86
N GLY A 31 -13.86 -47.91 12.55
CA GLY A 31 -12.91 -46.84 12.87
C GLY A 31 -12.67 -45.84 11.74
N HIS A 32 -13.13 -46.11 10.52
CA HIS A 32 -12.94 -45.19 9.41
C HIS A 32 -13.92 -44.01 9.52
N PRO A 33 -13.46 -42.75 9.44
CA PRO A 33 -14.36 -41.62 9.31
C PRO A 33 -15.26 -41.85 8.10
N ALA A 34 -16.58 -41.68 8.28
CA ALA A 34 -17.53 -41.82 7.19
C ALA A 34 -17.07 -40.96 5.99
N PRO A 35 -17.06 -41.50 4.75
CA PRO A 35 -16.67 -40.72 3.58
C PRO A 35 -17.54 -39.46 3.53
N VAL A 36 -16.91 -38.29 3.64
CA VAL A 36 -17.62 -37.02 3.51
C VAL A 36 -17.96 -36.87 2.04
N ARG A 37 -19.25 -36.98 1.71
CA ARG A 37 -19.76 -36.91 0.34
C ARG A 37 -20.04 -35.45 0.00
N ALA A 38 -19.46 -34.94 -1.08
CA ALA A 38 -19.92 -33.71 -1.72
C ALA A 38 -20.95 -34.13 -2.78
N GLU A 39 -22.24 -33.85 -2.54
CA GLU A 39 -23.34 -34.16 -3.49
C GLU A 39 -23.41 -35.61 -4.00
N GLY A 40 -22.97 -36.57 -3.19
CA GLY A 40 -23.02 -37.99 -3.55
C GLY A 40 -21.77 -38.52 -4.25
N GLU A 41 -20.78 -37.68 -4.51
CA GLU A 41 -19.45 -38.10 -4.94
C GLU A 41 -18.50 -38.21 -3.75
N THR A 42 -17.60 -39.20 -3.80
CA THR A 42 -16.52 -39.33 -2.82
C THR A 42 -15.55 -38.18 -3.05
N MET A 43 -15.28 -37.37 -2.03
CA MET A 43 -14.26 -36.34 -2.10
C MET A 43 -12.86 -37.00 -2.12
N VAL A 44 -12.37 -37.36 -3.31
CA VAL A 44 -10.99 -37.74 -3.59
C VAL A 44 -10.06 -36.52 -3.58
N VAL A 45 -8.92 -36.66 -2.91
CA VAL A 45 -7.82 -35.69 -2.95
C VAL A 45 -7.16 -35.79 -4.33
N GLY A 46 -7.15 -34.69 -5.09
CA GLY A 46 -6.46 -34.59 -6.39
C GLY A 46 -7.34 -34.69 -7.65
N GLY A 47 -8.68 -34.63 -7.53
CA GLY A 47 -9.61 -34.52 -8.66
C GLY A 47 -10.29 -33.13 -8.75
N GLU A 48 -10.82 -32.78 -9.92
CA GLU A 48 -11.66 -31.60 -10.16
C GLU A 48 -13.14 -32.00 -10.20
N TYR A 49 -13.99 -31.32 -9.44
CA TYR A 49 -15.44 -31.60 -9.37
C TYR A 49 -16.21 -30.59 -10.22
N ALA A 50 -16.39 -30.88 -11.51
CA ALA A 50 -16.91 -29.92 -12.49
C ALA A 50 -18.43 -29.65 -12.42
N THR A 51 -19.20 -30.49 -11.71
CA THR A 51 -20.68 -30.42 -11.65
C THR A 51 -21.23 -30.03 -10.28
N ALA A 52 -20.37 -29.92 -9.26
CA ALA A 52 -20.80 -29.57 -7.91
C ALA A 52 -21.25 -28.11 -7.85
N THR A 53 -22.52 -27.88 -7.47
CA THR A 53 -23.09 -26.53 -7.32
C THR A 53 -23.21 -26.09 -5.87
N SER A 54 -22.91 -26.97 -4.89
CA SER A 54 -23.06 -26.68 -3.47
C SER A 54 -21.79 -26.07 -2.87
N ARG A 55 -21.97 -25.27 -1.82
CA ARG A 55 -20.87 -24.59 -1.13
C ARG A 55 -20.29 -25.50 -0.05
N THR A 56 -19.02 -25.87 -0.18
CA THR A 56 -18.26 -26.46 0.93
C THR A 56 -17.97 -25.40 2.00
N ARG A 57 -18.26 -25.70 3.27
CA ARG A 57 -18.05 -24.78 4.39
C ARG A 57 -17.34 -25.50 5.54
N LEU A 58 -16.17 -25.01 5.92
CA LEU A 58 -15.48 -25.40 7.14
C LEU A 58 -15.85 -24.40 8.25
N VAL A 59 -16.25 -24.89 9.44
CA VAL A 59 -16.68 -24.03 10.54
C VAL A 59 -16.13 -24.54 11.86
N ASN A 60 -15.58 -23.64 12.66
CA ASN A 60 -15.33 -23.83 14.08
C ASN A 60 -16.23 -22.87 14.85
N VAL A 61 -17.02 -23.38 15.79
CA VAL A 61 -17.97 -22.60 16.60
C VAL A 61 -17.72 -22.72 18.10
N THR A 62 -16.66 -23.43 18.51
CA THR A 62 -16.43 -23.80 19.91
C THR A 62 -15.22 -23.11 20.52
N ASN A 63 -14.26 -22.66 19.70
CA ASN A 63 -13.07 -21.94 20.16
C ASN A 63 -12.53 -20.99 19.07
N GLY A 64 -11.42 -20.30 19.37
CA GLY A 64 -10.78 -19.32 18.48
C GLY A 64 -9.63 -19.87 17.62
N GLU A 65 -9.48 -21.20 17.53
CA GLU A 65 -8.42 -21.83 16.75
C GLU A 65 -8.70 -21.76 15.23
N ASP A 66 -7.63 -21.92 14.45
CA ASP A 66 -7.68 -21.92 12.99
C ASP A 66 -8.64 -23.00 12.45
N VAL A 67 -9.54 -22.59 11.55
CA VAL A 67 -10.42 -23.52 10.82
C VAL A 67 -9.68 -24.21 9.67
N PHE A 68 -8.73 -23.49 9.05
CA PHE A 68 -7.96 -23.95 7.91
C PHE A 68 -6.54 -23.39 7.98
N ARG A 69 -5.55 -24.27 7.91
CA ARG A 69 -4.12 -23.94 7.86
C ARG A 69 -3.47 -24.66 6.70
N ALA A 70 -2.92 -23.90 5.75
CA ALA A 70 -2.17 -24.41 4.62
C ALA A 70 -0.73 -23.90 4.69
N GLU A 71 0.22 -24.82 4.66
CA GLU A 71 1.64 -24.51 4.73
C GLU A 71 2.37 -25.11 3.54
N SER A 72 3.26 -24.33 2.95
CA SER A 72 4.21 -24.83 1.97
C SER A 72 5.58 -24.23 2.25
N SER A 73 6.62 -25.07 2.23
CA SER A 73 8.01 -24.64 2.34
C SER A 73 8.61 -24.20 1.00
N SER A 74 7.92 -24.50 -0.11
CA SER A 74 8.32 -24.10 -1.46
C SER A 74 7.09 -24.03 -2.36
N GLY A 75 6.85 -22.87 -2.98
CA GLY A 75 5.70 -22.65 -3.87
C GLY A 75 4.46 -22.10 -3.16
N VAL A 76 3.32 -22.18 -3.84
CA VAL A 76 2.07 -21.54 -3.41
C VAL A 76 1.29 -22.48 -2.50
N ALA A 77 1.02 -22.05 -1.26
CA ALA A 77 0.21 -22.83 -0.32
C ALA A 77 -1.30 -22.79 -0.65
N VAL A 78 -1.79 -21.65 -1.16
CA VAL A 78 -3.19 -21.47 -1.57
C VAL A 78 -3.22 -20.65 -2.86
N TYR A 79 -3.88 -21.18 -3.88
CA TYR A 79 -4.05 -20.51 -5.18
C TYR A 79 -5.54 -20.38 -5.51
N GLY A 80 -6.07 -19.16 -5.42
CA GLY A 80 -7.47 -18.86 -5.74
C GLY A 80 -7.59 -18.17 -7.10
N VAL A 81 -8.40 -18.73 -8.00
CA VAL A 81 -8.63 -18.21 -9.35
C VAL A 81 -10.12 -18.05 -9.60
N SER A 82 -10.50 -16.94 -10.23
CA SER A 82 -11.85 -16.73 -10.74
C SER A 82 -11.77 -15.89 -12.02
N ALA A 83 -12.47 -16.32 -13.06
CA ALA A 83 -12.43 -15.66 -14.37
C ALA A 83 -13.26 -14.36 -14.42
N ASN A 84 -14.29 -14.26 -13.58
CA ASN A 84 -15.29 -13.17 -13.65
C ASN A 84 -15.70 -12.63 -12.28
N HIS A 85 -14.99 -13.01 -11.21
CA HIS A 85 -15.33 -12.61 -9.85
C HIS A 85 -14.12 -12.62 -8.91
N VAL A 86 -14.37 -12.43 -7.62
CA VAL A 86 -13.34 -12.48 -6.58
C VAL A 86 -12.75 -13.89 -6.47
N GLY A 87 -11.44 -14.04 -6.71
CA GLY A 87 -10.74 -15.32 -6.53
C GLY A 87 -10.56 -15.69 -5.05
N VAL A 88 -10.26 -14.70 -4.19
CA VAL A 88 -10.14 -14.86 -2.73
C VAL A 88 -10.77 -13.65 -2.05
N ARG A 89 -11.71 -13.90 -1.12
CA ARG A 89 -12.39 -12.87 -0.32
C ARG A 89 -12.15 -13.12 1.16
N GLY A 90 -11.63 -12.12 1.89
CA GLY A 90 -11.52 -12.14 3.35
C GLY A 90 -12.42 -11.07 3.97
N ASP A 91 -13.51 -11.49 4.61
CA ASP A 91 -14.42 -10.60 5.33
C ASP A 91 -14.14 -10.68 6.84
N SER A 92 -14.11 -9.53 7.52
CA SER A 92 -14.01 -9.44 8.98
C SER A 92 -14.76 -8.20 9.48
N ASN A 93 -15.49 -8.32 10.60
CA ASN A 93 -16.31 -7.21 11.13
C ASN A 93 -15.51 -6.24 12.02
N ASN A 94 -14.47 -6.72 12.70
CA ASN A 94 -13.77 -5.96 13.74
C ASN A 94 -12.24 -5.95 13.56
N PHE A 95 -11.71 -6.77 12.64
CA PHE A 95 -10.28 -7.00 12.49
C PHE A 95 -9.89 -7.10 11.02
N ILE A 96 -8.70 -7.62 10.75
CA ILE A 96 -8.14 -7.75 9.42
C ILE A 96 -8.85 -8.89 8.67
N GLY A 97 -9.44 -8.59 7.52
CA GLY A 97 -10.02 -9.60 6.62
C GLY A 97 -8.95 -10.40 5.87
N VAL A 98 -7.89 -9.72 5.38
CA VAL A 98 -6.74 -10.33 4.72
C VAL A 98 -5.46 -9.65 5.18
N ARG A 99 -4.46 -10.44 5.61
CA ARG A 99 -3.15 -9.93 6.04
C ARG A 99 -2.04 -10.60 5.25
N GLY A 100 -1.27 -9.83 4.47
CA GLY A 100 -0.04 -10.30 3.84
C GLY A 100 1.19 -9.88 4.64
N VAL A 101 2.01 -10.83 5.08
CA VAL A 101 3.25 -10.58 5.82
C VAL A 101 4.40 -11.28 5.10
N ALA A 102 5.48 -10.53 4.85
CA ALA A 102 6.71 -11.08 4.30
C ALA A 102 7.90 -10.59 5.13
N LEU A 103 8.83 -11.51 5.47
CA LEU A 103 10.09 -11.16 6.15
C LEU A 103 11.04 -10.40 5.20
N SER A 104 10.94 -10.69 3.91
CA SER A 104 11.62 -9.96 2.83
C SER A 104 10.74 -10.00 1.58
N GLY A 105 10.72 -8.92 0.80
CA GLY A 105 9.90 -8.81 -0.40
C GLY A 105 8.49 -8.26 -0.14
N THR A 106 7.54 -8.65 -0.99
CA THR A 106 6.20 -8.05 -1.03
C THR A 106 5.19 -8.91 -0.27
N GLY A 107 4.55 -8.35 0.77
CA GLY A 107 3.50 -9.04 1.52
C GLY A 107 2.17 -9.15 0.76
N VAL A 108 1.78 -8.08 0.06
CA VAL A 108 0.58 -8.04 -0.80
C VAL A 108 0.95 -7.29 -2.08
N ARG A 109 0.64 -7.87 -3.24
CA ARG A 109 0.85 -7.28 -4.57
C ARG A 109 -0.45 -7.35 -5.35
N GLY A 110 -0.83 -6.23 -5.98
CA GLY A 110 -1.94 -6.18 -6.92
C GLY A 110 -1.43 -5.79 -8.30
N ASP A 111 -1.50 -6.71 -9.26
CA ASP A 111 -1.17 -6.49 -10.66
C ASP A 111 -2.46 -6.40 -11.48
N CYS A 112 -2.52 -5.47 -12.44
CA CYS A 112 -3.66 -5.31 -13.34
C CYS A 112 -3.24 -4.60 -14.64
N ASP A 113 -3.82 -5.00 -15.78
CA ASP A 113 -3.48 -4.42 -17.09
C ASP A 113 -4.25 -3.12 -17.41
N GLY A 114 -5.44 -2.94 -16.83
CA GLY A 114 -6.31 -1.80 -17.16
C GLY A 114 -7.21 -1.34 -16.01
N GLY A 115 -6.87 -1.68 -14.76
CA GLY A 115 -7.70 -1.42 -13.59
C GLY A 115 -6.92 -0.88 -12.39
N ILE A 116 -7.46 -1.09 -11.21
CA ILE A 116 -6.81 -0.78 -9.93
C ILE A 116 -6.28 -2.09 -9.35
N GLY A 117 -4.96 -2.21 -9.20
CA GLY A 117 -4.35 -3.42 -8.65
C GLY A 117 -4.61 -3.55 -7.14
N VAL A 118 -4.47 -2.45 -6.41
CA VAL A 118 -4.77 -2.36 -4.97
C VAL A 118 -5.59 -1.09 -4.72
N LEU A 119 -6.78 -1.27 -4.13
CA LEU A 119 -7.66 -0.19 -3.70
C LEU A 119 -7.76 -0.20 -2.17
N GLY A 120 -7.45 0.92 -1.53
CA GLY A 120 -7.78 1.15 -0.13
C GLY A 120 -8.93 2.14 -0.03
N ASP A 121 -10.05 1.71 0.53
CA ASP A 121 -11.24 2.53 0.76
C ASP A 121 -11.62 2.48 2.24
N ALA A 122 -12.00 3.62 2.80
CA ALA A 122 -12.41 3.74 4.19
C ALA A 122 -13.60 4.70 4.28
N SER A 123 -14.80 4.13 4.35
CA SER A 123 -16.07 4.89 4.37
C SER A 123 -16.50 5.32 5.78
N GLY A 124 -15.87 4.80 6.83
CA GLY A 124 -16.07 5.26 8.21
C GLY A 124 -15.30 6.56 8.43
N GLY A 125 -15.95 7.60 8.96
CA GLY A 125 -15.46 8.99 9.01
C GLY A 125 -14.15 9.28 9.76
N SER A 126 -13.35 8.27 10.10
CA SER A 126 -12.05 8.42 10.76
C SER A 126 -11.00 7.39 10.31
N GLY A 127 -11.29 6.58 9.28
CA GLY A 127 -10.36 5.57 8.76
C GLY A 127 -9.48 6.09 7.63
N SER A 128 -8.23 5.62 7.56
CA SER A 128 -7.36 5.77 6.39
C SER A 128 -7.61 4.61 5.44
N GLY A 129 -7.86 4.89 4.15
CA GLY A 129 -7.97 3.83 3.14
C GLY A 129 -6.64 3.14 2.87
N VAL A 130 -5.56 3.91 2.77
CA VAL A 130 -4.18 3.44 2.59
C VAL A 130 -3.25 4.23 3.50
N GLU A 131 -2.38 3.54 4.22
CA GLU A 131 -1.35 4.14 5.07
C GLU A 131 0.01 3.47 4.79
N GLY A 132 1.06 4.27 4.61
CA GLY A 132 2.42 3.78 4.38
C GLY A 132 3.37 4.23 5.48
N HIS A 133 3.91 3.28 6.22
CA HIS A 133 4.87 3.51 7.31
C HIS A 133 6.19 2.79 7.04
N SER A 134 7.31 3.51 7.21
CA SER A 134 8.66 2.95 7.12
C SER A 134 9.59 3.65 8.11
N GLY A 135 10.43 2.88 8.80
CA GLY A 135 11.35 3.42 9.81
C GLY A 135 12.64 4.03 9.24
N ASN A 136 13.06 3.58 8.06
CA ASN A 136 14.32 4.02 7.43
C ASN A 136 14.17 4.40 5.95
N GLY A 137 13.08 4.00 5.29
CA GLY A 137 12.88 4.22 3.86
C GLY A 137 11.60 5.02 3.58
N MET A 138 11.17 5.01 2.33
CA MET A 138 9.91 5.62 1.92
C MET A 138 8.73 4.81 2.48
N GLY A 139 7.77 5.49 3.11
CA GLY A 139 6.51 4.87 3.52
C GLY A 139 5.61 4.56 2.31
N VAL A 140 5.54 5.50 1.36
CA VAL A 140 4.81 5.37 0.08
C VAL A 140 5.71 5.86 -1.05
N TYR A 141 5.81 5.08 -2.13
CA TYR A 141 6.54 5.43 -3.34
C TYR A 141 5.60 5.34 -4.54
N GLY A 142 5.33 6.48 -5.17
CA GLY A 142 4.53 6.55 -6.40
C GLY A 142 5.41 6.81 -7.60
N GLN A 143 5.25 6.01 -8.66
CA GLN A 143 5.96 6.19 -9.93
C GLN A 143 5.00 5.96 -11.10
N SER A 144 5.14 6.75 -12.16
CA SER A 144 4.42 6.55 -13.42
C SER A 144 5.28 7.00 -14.60
N GLN A 145 5.21 6.27 -15.72
CA GLN A 145 5.97 6.58 -16.94
C GLN A 145 5.29 7.65 -17.79
N ASN A 146 3.96 7.60 -17.89
CA ASN A 146 3.19 8.41 -18.83
C ASN A 146 2.07 9.21 -18.16
N GLY A 147 1.91 9.08 -16.84
CA GLY A 147 0.81 9.70 -16.10
C GLY A 147 1.26 10.30 -14.77
N GLN A 148 0.29 10.75 -13.99
CA GLN A 148 0.53 11.22 -12.63
C GLN A 148 0.87 10.03 -11.73
N ALA A 149 2.01 10.11 -11.04
CA ALA A 149 2.42 9.10 -10.08
C ALA A 149 1.62 9.18 -8.77
N VAL A 150 1.33 10.41 -8.31
CA VAL A 150 0.55 10.69 -7.10
C VAL A 150 -0.33 11.91 -7.36
N ARG A 151 -1.61 11.83 -6.99
CA ARG A 151 -2.57 12.95 -7.07
C ARG A 151 -3.39 13.00 -5.79
N GLY A 152 -3.32 14.13 -5.07
CA GLY A 152 -4.23 14.43 -3.96
C GLY A 152 -5.46 15.18 -4.46
N THR A 153 -6.64 14.90 -3.91
CA THR A 153 -7.88 15.65 -4.15
C THR A 153 -8.68 15.70 -2.85
N SER A 154 -9.26 16.86 -2.53
CA SER A 154 -10.13 17.05 -1.37
C SER A 154 -11.37 17.82 -1.82
N LEU A 155 -12.53 17.40 -1.31
CA LEU A 155 -13.81 18.09 -1.48
C LEU A 155 -14.15 18.98 -0.25
N ALA A 156 -13.29 18.98 0.77
CA ALA A 156 -13.47 19.83 1.94
C ALA A 156 -13.24 21.31 1.56
N ALA A 157 -14.08 22.20 2.09
CA ALA A 157 -14.00 23.63 1.81
C ALA A 157 -12.82 24.33 2.52
N ASP A 158 -12.28 23.69 3.54
CA ASP A 158 -11.38 24.27 4.54
C ASP A 158 -10.11 23.44 4.80
N LEU A 159 -9.93 22.31 4.11
CA LEU A 159 -8.77 21.45 4.26
C LEU A 159 -8.01 21.28 2.94
N PRO A 160 -6.66 21.35 2.97
CA PRO A 160 -5.86 21.10 1.79
C PRO A 160 -5.95 19.63 1.37
N ALA A 161 -5.81 19.37 0.07
CA ALA A 161 -5.77 18.01 -0.46
C ALA A 161 -4.46 17.26 -0.12
N VAL A 162 -3.36 17.99 0.08
CA VAL A 162 -2.04 17.44 0.39
C VAL A 162 -1.36 18.33 1.43
N ILE A 163 -0.74 17.71 2.43
CA ILE A 163 0.05 18.39 3.46
C ILE A 163 1.43 17.71 3.50
N GLY A 164 2.50 18.50 3.48
CA GLY A 164 3.84 18.02 3.82
C GLY A 164 4.26 18.55 5.19
N LEU A 165 4.56 17.65 6.12
CA LEU A 165 4.99 17.99 7.47
C LEU A 165 6.36 17.36 7.75
N SER A 166 7.29 18.17 8.23
CA SER A 166 8.57 17.71 8.77
C SER A 166 8.75 18.21 10.21
N VAL A 167 8.62 17.29 11.18
CA VAL A 167 8.62 17.64 12.61
C VAL A 167 10.01 17.98 13.15
N ASN A 168 11.07 17.50 12.51
CA ASN A 168 12.46 17.69 12.96
C ASN A 168 13.13 18.89 12.29
N SER A 169 12.37 19.95 12.02
CA SER A 169 12.89 21.18 11.41
C SER A 169 13.59 20.97 10.06
N ASN A 170 13.06 20.10 9.20
CA ASN A 170 13.55 19.94 7.83
C ASN A 170 12.53 20.48 6.81
N THR A 171 12.70 20.18 5.53
CA THR A 171 11.75 20.53 4.47
C THR A 171 10.48 19.70 4.56
N GLY A 172 9.31 20.33 4.56
CA GLY A 172 8.00 19.65 4.54
C GLY A 172 7.63 19.09 3.17
N VAL A 173 7.80 19.89 2.12
CA VAL A 173 7.59 19.51 0.72
C VAL A 173 8.79 19.92 -0.11
N ALA A 174 9.42 18.98 -0.82
CA ALA A 174 10.48 19.26 -1.78
C ALA A 174 10.01 18.89 -3.19
N GLY A 175 10.11 19.83 -4.12
CA GLY A 175 9.91 19.61 -5.56
C GLY A 175 11.21 19.89 -6.29
N TRP A 176 11.59 19.03 -7.22
CA TRP A 176 12.80 19.25 -8.00
C TRP A 176 12.69 18.77 -9.44
N SER A 177 13.56 19.32 -10.29
CA SER A 177 13.61 18.99 -11.70
C SER A 177 15.05 19.13 -12.23
N GLY A 178 15.52 18.14 -13.01
CA GLY A 178 16.82 18.18 -13.71
C GLY A 178 17.93 17.27 -13.16
N SER A 179 17.91 16.95 -11.87
CA SER A 179 18.83 15.96 -11.25
C SER A 179 18.21 14.56 -11.22
N SER A 180 19.02 13.51 -11.44
CA SER A 180 18.61 12.10 -11.26
C SER A 180 18.76 11.62 -9.81
N THR A 181 19.31 12.44 -8.92
CA THR A 181 19.44 12.17 -7.49
C THR A 181 18.72 13.23 -6.68
N ASP A 182 18.18 12.82 -5.53
CA ASP A 182 17.48 13.71 -4.61
C ASP A 182 18.39 14.86 -4.14
N PRO A 183 17.91 16.12 -4.19
CA PRO A 183 18.69 17.26 -3.73
C PRO A 183 18.77 17.33 -2.20
N THR A 184 19.84 17.91 -1.66
CA THR A 184 19.90 18.24 -0.24
C THR A 184 18.93 19.38 0.07
N THR A 185 17.89 19.10 0.84
CA THR A 185 16.85 20.08 1.16
C THR A 185 17.27 20.98 2.32
N PRO A 186 17.02 22.30 2.26
CA PRO A 186 17.31 23.18 3.38
C PRO A 186 16.48 22.83 4.62
N ALA A 187 17.08 23.00 5.80
CA ALA A 187 16.36 22.89 7.06
C ALA A 187 15.28 23.98 7.19
N LYS A 188 14.29 23.75 8.06
CA LYS A 188 13.25 24.72 8.44
C LYS A 188 12.49 25.32 7.25
N THR A 189 12.19 24.50 6.24
CA THR A 189 11.55 24.96 5.01
C THR A 189 10.16 24.32 4.88
N GLY A 190 9.12 25.11 4.61
CA GLY A 190 7.80 24.55 4.32
C GLY A 190 7.79 23.85 2.97
N VAL A 191 8.07 24.63 1.92
CA VAL A 191 8.14 24.18 0.52
C VAL A 191 9.47 24.60 -0.09
N TYR A 192 10.21 23.65 -0.65
CA TYR A 192 11.46 23.86 -1.38
C TYR A 192 11.29 23.44 -2.84
N GLY A 193 11.52 24.34 -3.79
CA GLY A 193 11.48 24.04 -5.22
C GLY A 193 12.79 24.37 -5.91
N ILE A 194 13.37 23.41 -6.62
CA ILE A 194 14.62 23.58 -7.38
C ILE A 194 14.47 23.07 -8.81
N ALA A 195 15.03 23.78 -9.78
CA ALA A 195 15.13 23.32 -11.16
C ALA A 195 16.52 23.72 -11.69
N ASN A 196 17.30 22.75 -12.14
CA ASN A 196 18.73 22.93 -12.45
C ASN A 196 19.12 22.47 -13.87
N GLN A 197 18.16 22.44 -14.80
CA GLN A 197 18.37 21.96 -16.17
C GLN A 197 19.12 22.97 -17.04
N ASP A 198 18.61 24.20 -17.11
CA ASP A 198 19.08 25.23 -18.02
C ASP A 198 18.57 26.62 -17.59
N THR A 199 18.82 27.64 -18.41
CA THR A 199 18.47 29.04 -18.14
C THR A 199 16.97 29.35 -18.15
N SER A 200 16.13 28.43 -18.64
CA SER A 200 14.66 28.55 -18.64
C SER A 200 13.99 27.83 -17.47
N ALA A 201 14.78 27.11 -16.66
CA ALA A 201 14.28 26.33 -15.53
C ALA A 201 13.63 27.22 -14.45
N VAL A 202 12.52 26.75 -13.88
CA VAL A 202 11.78 27.43 -12.81
C VAL A 202 11.62 26.48 -11.64
N GLY A 203 12.20 26.82 -10.49
CA GLY A 203 12.08 25.99 -9.27
C GLY A 203 10.68 26.01 -8.66
N VAL A 204 10.07 27.19 -8.53
CA VAL A 204 8.69 27.39 -8.07
C VAL A 204 8.02 28.44 -8.94
N LYS A 205 6.83 28.14 -9.46
CA LYS A 205 6.00 29.08 -10.22
C LYS A 205 4.66 29.26 -9.52
N GLY A 206 4.32 30.49 -9.13
CA GLY A 206 2.96 30.84 -8.74
C GLY A 206 2.33 31.72 -9.81
N GLU A 207 1.22 31.26 -10.38
CA GLU A 207 0.50 31.92 -11.46
C GLU A 207 -0.99 31.97 -11.13
N SER A 208 -1.63 33.13 -11.35
CA SER A 208 -3.07 33.29 -11.20
C SER A 208 -3.58 34.19 -12.32
N THR A 209 -4.66 33.77 -12.98
CA THR A 209 -5.27 34.51 -14.10
C THR A 209 -6.31 35.52 -13.66
N VAL A 210 -6.77 35.43 -12.41
CA VAL A 210 -7.83 36.29 -11.86
C VAL A 210 -7.36 37.00 -10.59
N GLY A 211 -6.48 36.38 -9.80
CA GLY A 211 -6.08 36.89 -8.50
C GLY A 211 -4.57 36.91 -8.32
N THR A 212 -4.12 36.62 -7.10
CA THR A 212 -2.71 36.67 -6.73
C THR A 212 -2.03 35.32 -6.95
N GLY A 213 -0.88 35.30 -7.63
CA GLY A 213 -0.11 34.07 -7.85
C GLY A 213 0.67 33.62 -6.62
N VAL A 214 1.35 34.55 -5.93
CA VAL A 214 2.12 34.28 -4.70
C VAL A 214 1.93 35.44 -3.73
N VAL A 215 1.75 35.13 -2.45
CA VAL A 215 1.68 36.09 -1.34
C VAL A 215 2.80 35.75 -0.35
N GLY A 216 3.69 36.70 -0.08
CA GLY A 216 4.66 36.62 1.00
C GLY A 216 4.25 37.54 2.14
N VAL A 217 3.92 36.98 3.30
CA VAL A 217 3.51 37.72 4.51
C VAL A 217 4.35 37.25 5.68
N THR A 218 4.69 38.18 6.56
CA THR A 218 5.40 37.89 7.81
C THR A 218 5.03 38.93 8.86
N ASP A 219 4.82 38.47 10.08
CA ASP A 219 4.44 39.31 11.23
C ASP A 219 5.58 39.46 12.25
N GLY A 220 6.74 38.85 11.97
CA GLY A 220 7.89 38.88 12.88
C GLY A 220 8.77 40.12 12.70
N ASP A 221 9.43 40.54 13.78
CA ASP A 221 10.45 41.59 13.72
C ASP A 221 11.63 41.16 12.83
N LEU A 222 12.17 42.08 12.03
CA LEU A 222 13.32 41.85 11.14
C LEU A 222 13.12 40.72 10.12
N THR A 223 11.91 40.53 9.63
CA THR A 223 11.57 39.48 8.66
C THR A 223 11.31 40.04 7.26
N SER A 224 11.26 39.17 6.25
CA SER A 224 10.91 39.53 4.88
C SER A 224 9.91 38.53 4.32
N GLY A 225 8.76 39.01 3.84
CA GLY A 225 7.77 38.14 3.20
C GLY A 225 8.26 37.60 1.86
N VAL A 226 9.03 38.41 1.13
CA VAL A 226 9.74 38.04 -0.11
C VAL A 226 11.16 38.55 -0.02
N PHE A 227 12.14 37.66 -0.24
CA PHE A 227 13.55 37.99 -0.31
C PHE A 227 14.11 37.47 -1.63
N GLY A 228 14.80 38.34 -2.39
CA GLY A 228 15.46 37.96 -3.64
C GLY A 228 16.96 38.20 -3.55
N GLY A 229 17.75 37.13 -3.73
CA GLY A 229 19.21 37.17 -3.76
C GLY A 229 19.75 36.72 -5.11
N ALA A 230 20.79 37.40 -5.60
CA ALA A 230 21.48 37.08 -6.85
C ALA A 230 22.99 36.97 -6.58
N ASN A 231 23.53 35.74 -6.64
CA ASN A 231 24.91 35.42 -6.26
C ASN A 231 25.84 35.12 -7.44
N ALA A 232 25.42 35.39 -8.69
CA ALA A 232 26.26 35.09 -9.84
C ALA A 232 27.53 35.95 -9.83
N THR A 233 28.69 35.33 -10.06
CA THR A 233 29.99 36.03 -10.14
C THR A 233 30.30 36.58 -11.54
N SER A 234 29.45 36.26 -12.53
CA SER A 234 29.48 36.81 -13.89
C SER A 234 28.08 36.74 -14.53
N GLY A 235 27.85 37.53 -15.57
CA GLY A 235 26.53 37.63 -16.24
C GLY A 235 25.54 38.55 -15.51
N THR A 236 24.30 38.61 -16.01
CA THR A 236 23.21 39.38 -15.39
C THR A 236 22.50 38.51 -14.35
N ALA A 237 22.42 38.99 -13.10
CA ALA A 237 21.68 38.31 -12.05
C ALA A 237 20.82 39.31 -11.26
N ASN A 238 19.51 39.08 -11.26
CA ASN A 238 18.52 39.91 -10.57
C ASN A 238 17.96 39.12 -9.39
N GLY A 239 17.99 39.67 -8.18
CA GLY A 239 17.40 39.04 -7.01
C GLY A 239 15.86 39.10 -7.05
N VAL A 240 15.32 40.29 -7.29
CA VAL A 240 13.89 40.51 -7.57
C VAL A 240 13.78 41.35 -8.84
N PHE A 241 12.95 40.89 -9.78
CA PHE A 241 12.64 41.63 -11.01
C PHE A 241 11.13 41.72 -11.17
N GLY A 242 10.60 42.92 -11.29
CA GLY A 242 9.19 43.15 -11.60
C GLY A 242 9.03 43.87 -12.91
N ALA A 243 8.15 43.35 -13.77
CA ALA A 243 7.77 43.94 -15.04
C ALA A 243 6.25 43.98 -15.13
N SER A 244 5.72 45.00 -15.83
CA SER A 244 4.30 45.07 -16.15
C SER A 244 4.13 45.45 -17.61
N ASN A 245 3.26 44.72 -18.31
CA ASN A 245 2.94 44.94 -19.72
C ASN A 245 1.62 45.70 -19.91
N ALA A 246 1.01 46.20 -18.83
CA ALA A 246 -0.23 46.94 -18.88
C ALA A 246 0.04 48.45 -18.92
N ASP A 247 -0.79 49.20 -19.67
CA ASP A 247 -0.65 50.65 -19.86
C ASP A 247 -0.70 51.47 -18.55
N GLY A 248 -1.18 50.87 -17.45
CA GLY A 248 -1.17 51.46 -16.09
C GLY A 248 -0.66 50.50 -15.01
N GLY A 249 0.08 49.46 -15.40
CA GLY A 249 0.55 48.44 -14.48
C GLY A 249 1.87 48.81 -13.79
N ASN A 250 2.07 48.31 -12.57
CA ASN A 250 3.32 48.48 -11.83
C ASN A 250 4.06 47.14 -11.82
N GLY A 251 5.34 47.14 -12.21
CA GLY A 251 6.17 45.94 -12.14
C GLY A 251 6.54 45.59 -10.69
N VAL A 252 6.99 46.59 -9.94
CA VAL A 252 7.16 46.54 -8.48
C VAL A 252 6.59 47.84 -7.90
N ARG A 253 5.84 47.76 -6.82
CA ARG A 253 5.35 48.93 -6.08
C ARG A 253 5.47 48.68 -4.59
N GLY A 254 6.15 49.58 -3.88
CA GLY A 254 6.25 49.54 -2.43
C GLY A 254 5.28 50.50 -1.77
N TRP A 255 4.70 50.06 -0.66
CA TRP A 255 4.03 50.94 0.29
C TRP A 255 4.63 50.65 1.66
N ALA A 256 4.96 51.71 2.40
CA ALA A 256 5.58 51.62 3.72
C ALA A 256 4.75 52.43 4.72
N THR A 257 4.26 51.76 5.75
CA THR A 257 3.54 52.36 6.88
C THR A 257 4.07 51.79 8.18
N SER A 258 4.51 52.65 9.10
CA SER A 258 4.81 52.23 10.48
C SER A 258 4.28 53.25 11.48
N PRO A 259 3.61 52.79 12.55
CA PRO A 259 3.18 53.66 13.65
C PRO A 259 4.33 54.19 14.51
N THR A 260 5.47 53.50 14.59
CA THR A 260 6.52 53.78 15.58
C THR A 260 7.96 53.69 15.05
N GLY A 261 8.17 53.31 13.78
CA GLY A 261 9.50 53.09 13.21
C GLY A 261 9.71 53.72 11.83
N THR A 262 10.96 53.73 11.37
CA THR A 262 11.33 54.13 10.00
C THR A 262 10.94 53.03 9.03
N THR A 263 10.21 53.39 7.97
CA THR A 263 9.86 52.46 6.88
C THR A 263 10.23 53.08 5.54
N SER A 264 10.52 52.23 4.56
CA SER A 264 10.81 52.64 3.19
C SER A 264 10.11 51.69 2.24
N GLY A 265 9.33 52.24 1.32
CA GLY A 265 8.77 51.51 0.19
C GLY A 265 9.73 51.59 -0.99
N VAL A 266 9.64 50.61 -1.89
CA VAL A 266 10.29 50.63 -3.21
C VAL A 266 9.52 51.50 -4.20
#